data_AF-A0A525WKT9-F1
#
_entry.id   AF-A0A525WKT9-F1
#
_cell.length_a   1.000
_cell.length_b   1.000
_cell.length_c   1.000
_cell.angle_alpha   90.00
_cell.angle_beta   90.00
_cell.angle_gamma   90.00
#
_symmetry.space_group_name_H-M   'P 1'
#
loop_
_entity.id
_entity.type
_entity.pdbx_description
1 polymer ?
#
loop_
_entity_poly.entity_id
_entity_poly.type
_entity_poly.pdbx_seq_one_letter_code
_entity_poly.pdbx_strand_id
1 'polypeptide(L)'
;MQNLPEEVTRINAILAEFAAIHDAIFKLSWRKALPIPGLFKPTDFGAHFKDLSRLASTLATFSSVLKAEPGSVEGSHQYAGSLLEAVQALREICRRFYEKSQGNLGKYPMAEYNADLKTYEGLVNRCQELGIALNRKMRDDSGTPES
;
A
#
# COMPACT_ATOMS: atom_id res chain seq x y z
N MET A 1 -5.57 9.71 -25.48
CA MET A 1 -5.43 9.15 -24.12
C MET A 1 -6.21 7.85 -24.12
N GLN A 2 -5.55 6.71 -23.90
CA GLN A 2 -6.26 5.43 -23.78
C GLN A 2 -7.15 5.52 -22.53
N ASN A 3 -8.45 5.27 -22.68
CA ASN A 3 -9.36 5.15 -21.53
C ASN A 3 -8.98 3.86 -20.80
N LEU A 4 -8.30 3.98 -19.66
CA LEU A 4 -8.05 2.84 -18.77
C LEU A 4 -9.40 2.32 -18.28
N PRO A 5 -9.56 0.99 -18.11
CA PRO A 5 -10.74 0.42 -17.46
C PRO A 5 -11.00 1.12 -16.12
N GLU A 6 -12.28 1.36 -15.81
CA GLU A 6 -12.67 2.12 -14.62
C GLU A 6 -12.10 1.48 -13.34
N GLU A 7 -12.08 0.15 -13.30
CA GLU A 7 -11.47 -0.64 -12.23
C GLU A 7 -9.98 -0.33 -12.01
N VAL A 8 -9.18 -0.26 -13.09
CA VAL A 8 -7.74 0.04 -13.02
C VAL A 8 -7.52 1.47 -12.55
N THR A 9 -8.36 2.41 -13.02
CA THR A 9 -8.31 3.82 -12.59
C THR A 9 -8.57 3.95 -11.09
N ARG A 10 -9.54 3.20 -10.55
CA ARG A 10 -9.84 3.18 -9.11
C ARG A 10 -8.71 2.56 -8.28
N ILE A 11 -8.11 1.45 -8.72
CA ILE A 11 -6.95 0.86 -8.02
C ILE A 11 -5.78 1.86 -8.01
N ASN A 12 -5.52 2.53 -9.14
CA ASN A 12 -4.43 3.48 -9.25
C ASN A 12 -4.60 4.70 -8.31
N ALA A 13 -5.84 5.17 -8.10
CA ALA A 13 -6.12 6.22 -7.12
C ALA A 13 -5.79 5.76 -5.68
N ILE A 14 -6.19 4.53 -5.32
CA ILE A 14 -5.87 3.93 -4.01
C ILE A 14 -4.35 3.76 -3.85
N LEU A 15 -3.66 3.31 -4.90
CA LEU A 15 -2.21 3.16 -4.91
C LEU A 15 -1.51 4.50 -4.68
N ALA A 16 -1.98 5.59 -5.30
CA ALA A 16 -1.41 6.91 -5.11
C ALA A 16 -1.57 7.41 -3.66
N GLU A 17 -2.75 7.21 -3.06
CA GLU A 17 -2.96 7.50 -1.63
C GLU A 17 -2.05 6.66 -0.73
N PHE A 18 -1.94 5.36 -1.01
CA PHE A 18 -1.07 4.46 -0.28
C PHE A 18 0.40 4.86 -0.38
N ALA A 19 0.88 5.19 -1.58
CA ALA A 19 2.25 5.66 -1.82
C ALA A 19 2.55 6.96 -1.07
N ALA A 20 1.59 7.89 -1.02
CA ALA A 20 1.75 9.14 -0.26
C ALA A 20 1.91 8.87 1.25
N ILE A 21 1.14 7.94 1.82
CA ILE A 21 1.26 7.53 3.23
C ILE A 21 2.59 6.81 3.46
N HIS A 22 2.96 5.89 2.57
CA HIS A 22 4.23 5.18 2.62
C HIS A 22 5.41 6.16 2.64
N ASP A 23 5.44 7.11 1.71
CA ASP A 23 6.47 8.13 1.64
C ASP A 23 6.45 9.01 2.89
N ALA A 24 5.28 9.41 3.40
CA ALA A 24 5.20 10.17 4.64
C ALA A 24 5.87 9.42 5.81
N ILE A 25 5.66 8.10 5.93
CA ILE A 25 6.24 7.29 7.01
C ILE A 25 7.76 7.12 6.84
N PHE A 26 8.21 6.72 5.64
CA PHE A 26 9.60 6.32 5.42
C PHE A 26 10.53 7.48 5.00
N LYS A 27 10.05 8.45 4.22
CA LYS A 27 10.84 9.63 3.79
C LYS A 27 11.11 10.58 4.95
N LEU A 28 10.16 10.77 5.88
CA LEU A 28 10.39 11.51 7.12
C LEU A 28 11.36 10.75 8.04
N SER A 29 11.35 9.41 8.01
CA SER A 29 12.27 8.58 8.78
C SER A 29 13.71 8.64 8.27
N TRP A 30 13.94 8.83 6.96
CA TRP A 30 15.28 9.13 6.41
C TRP A 30 15.82 10.50 6.81
N ARG A 31 14.96 11.51 6.99
CA ARG A 31 15.38 12.83 7.49
C ARG A 31 15.83 12.80 8.96
N LYS A 32 15.60 11.70 9.70
CA LYS A 32 16.03 11.50 11.09
C LYS A 32 17.52 11.17 11.27
N ALA A 33 18.29 10.99 10.19
CA ALA A 33 19.75 10.78 10.31
C ALA A 33 20.52 12.01 10.84
N LEU A 34 19.87 13.19 10.96
CA LEU A 34 20.46 14.40 11.54
C LEU A 34 19.57 14.91 12.70
N PRO A 35 19.95 14.69 13.97
CA PRO A 35 19.17 15.17 15.10
C PRO A 35 19.42 16.67 15.33
N ILE A 36 18.48 17.53 14.90
CA ILE A 36 18.40 18.93 15.30
C ILE A 36 17.26 19.08 16.33
N PRO A 37 17.56 19.40 17.60
CA PRO A 37 16.54 19.60 18.64
C PRO A 37 15.54 20.70 18.25
N GLY A 38 14.23 20.47 18.47
CA GLY A 38 13.17 21.49 18.32
C GLY A 38 12.49 21.60 16.95
N LEU A 39 13.01 20.94 15.89
CA LEU A 39 12.41 20.96 14.54
C LEU A 39 11.69 19.66 14.15
N PHE A 40 11.84 18.59 14.92
CA PHE A 40 11.23 17.30 14.59
C PHE A 40 9.76 17.24 14.99
N LYS A 41 8.86 17.31 13.99
CA LYS A 41 7.48 16.87 14.16
C LYS A 41 7.47 15.34 14.29
N PRO A 42 6.97 14.77 15.41
CA PRO A 42 6.78 13.34 15.52
C PRO A 42 5.81 12.86 14.42
N THR A 43 6.10 11.71 13.82
CA THR A 43 5.20 11.06 12.86
C THR A 43 3.92 10.68 13.59
N ASP A 44 2.77 11.16 13.11
CA ASP A 44 1.46 10.79 13.67
C ASP A 44 1.02 9.43 13.12
N PHE A 45 1.52 8.37 13.76
CA PHE A 45 1.13 6.99 13.43
C PHE A 45 -0.35 6.71 13.68
N GLY A 46 -1.03 7.49 14.54
CA GLY A 46 -2.46 7.35 14.79
C GLY A 46 -3.30 7.83 13.59
N ALA A 47 -2.92 8.96 12.99
CA ALA A 47 -3.51 9.44 11.75
C ALA A 47 -3.29 8.44 10.60
N HIS A 48 -2.05 8.01 10.39
CA HIS A 48 -1.73 7.04 9.32
C HIS A 48 -2.45 5.69 9.52
N PHE A 49 -2.60 5.21 10.76
CA PHE A 49 -3.40 4.01 11.04
C PHE A 49 -4.87 4.16 10.59
N LYS A 50 -5.49 5.33 10.83
CA LYS A 50 -6.87 5.61 10.39
C LYS A 50 -6.96 5.66 8.87
N ASP A 51 -6.04 6.35 8.21
CA ASP A 51 -6.01 6.45 6.75
C ASP A 51 -5.83 5.08 6.09
N LEU A 52 -4.89 4.28 6.59
CA LEU A 52 -4.67 2.91 6.08
C LEU A 52 -5.85 1.98 6.40
N SER A 53 -6.56 2.18 7.51
CA SER A 53 -7.79 1.43 7.81
C SER A 53 -8.91 1.75 6.81
N ARG A 54 -9.07 3.03 6.44
CA ARG A 54 -9.99 3.45 5.40
C ARG A 54 -9.61 2.82 4.05
N LEU A 55 -8.34 2.94 3.64
CA LEU A 55 -7.86 2.37 2.38
C LEU A 55 -8.07 0.85 2.32
N ALA A 56 -7.74 0.12 3.39
CA ALA A 56 -7.96 -1.33 3.48
C ALA A 56 -9.44 -1.70 3.31
N SER A 57 -10.35 -0.94 3.93
CA SER A 57 -11.80 -1.20 3.83
C SER A 57 -12.34 -0.95 2.42
N THR A 58 -11.91 0.16 1.79
CA THR A 58 -12.25 0.47 0.39
C THR A 58 -11.74 -0.62 -0.54
N LEU A 59 -10.48 -1.02 -0.38
CA LEU A 59 -9.83 -1.99 -1.26
C LEU A 59 -10.36 -3.41 -1.05
N ALA A 60 -10.75 -3.79 0.17
CA ALA A 60 -11.42 -5.08 0.43
C ALA A 60 -12.79 -5.17 -0.25
N THR A 61 -13.58 -4.08 -0.17
CA THR A 61 -14.88 -3.99 -0.85
C THR A 61 -14.67 -4.11 -2.37
N PHE A 62 -13.73 -3.34 -2.90
CA PHE A 62 -13.45 -3.30 -4.33
C PHE A 62 -12.88 -4.62 -4.87
N SER A 63 -11.92 -5.24 -4.16
CA SER A 63 -11.37 -6.55 -4.51
C SER A 63 -12.46 -7.63 -4.55
N SER A 64 -13.45 -7.56 -3.65
CA SER A 64 -14.59 -8.48 -3.65
C SER A 64 -15.50 -8.28 -4.87
N VAL A 65 -15.72 -7.04 -5.29
CA VAL A 65 -16.47 -6.71 -6.52
C VAL A 65 -15.75 -7.25 -7.75
N LEU A 66 -14.45 -6.97 -7.90
CA LEU A 66 -13.67 -7.46 -9.05
C LEU A 66 -13.67 -8.99 -9.16
N LYS A 67 -13.61 -9.69 -8.03
CA LYS A 67 -13.67 -11.16 -8.03
C LYS A 67 -15.00 -11.70 -8.57
N ALA A 68 -16.08 -10.96 -8.34
CA ALA A 68 -17.44 -11.36 -8.71
C ALA A 68 -17.84 -10.88 -10.11
N GLU A 69 -17.10 -9.93 -10.70
CA GLU A 69 -17.45 -9.28 -11.96
C GLU A 69 -16.93 -10.06 -13.18
N PRO A 70 -17.82 -10.71 -13.96
CA PRO A 70 -17.42 -11.36 -15.20
C PRO A 70 -17.01 -10.31 -16.23
N GLY A 71 -15.77 -10.38 -16.72
CA GLY A 71 -15.20 -9.40 -17.64
C GLY A 71 -14.20 -8.43 -17.01
N SER A 72 -13.91 -8.54 -15.71
CA SER A 72 -12.78 -7.82 -15.12
C SER A 72 -11.46 -8.22 -15.79
N VAL A 73 -10.54 -7.26 -15.88
CA VAL A 73 -9.22 -7.45 -16.48
C VAL A 73 -8.47 -8.56 -15.75
N GLU A 74 -8.02 -9.56 -16.50
CA GLU A 74 -7.34 -10.74 -15.96
C GLU A 74 -6.09 -10.34 -15.14
N GLY A 75 -6.11 -10.59 -13.83
CA GLY A 75 -5.05 -10.18 -12.90
C GLY A 75 -5.39 -8.98 -12.02
N SER A 76 -6.46 -8.23 -12.30
CA SER A 76 -6.90 -7.05 -11.53
C SER A 76 -7.23 -7.42 -10.08
N HIS A 77 -7.93 -8.54 -9.88
CA HIS A 77 -8.30 -9.06 -8.56
C HIS A 77 -7.06 -9.47 -7.75
N GLN A 78 -6.12 -10.20 -8.37
CA GLN A 78 -4.88 -10.63 -7.72
C GLN A 78 -4.03 -9.42 -7.32
N TYR A 79 -3.94 -8.42 -8.21
CA TYR A 79 -3.23 -7.17 -7.93
C TYR A 79 -3.89 -6.39 -6.77
N ALA A 80 -5.22 -6.19 -6.81
CA ALA A 80 -5.96 -5.52 -5.75
C ALA A 80 -5.85 -6.27 -4.40
N GLY A 81 -5.86 -7.60 -4.42
CA GLY A 81 -5.63 -8.45 -3.25
C GLY A 81 -4.23 -8.27 -2.66
N SER A 82 -3.19 -8.28 -3.50
CA SER A 82 -1.82 -8.06 -3.03
C SER A 82 -1.60 -6.64 -2.49
N LEU A 83 -2.23 -5.63 -3.08
CA LEU A 83 -2.20 -4.27 -2.56
C LEU A 83 -2.89 -4.18 -1.19
N LEU A 84 -4.00 -4.90 -1.00
CA LEU A 84 -4.69 -4.98 0.28
C LEU A 84 -3.82 -5.57 1.38
N GLU A 85 -3.12 -6.68 1.09
CA GLU A 85 -2.16 -7.29 2.01
C GLU A 85 -1.07 -6.28 2.43
N ALA A 86 -0.50 -5.55 1.47
CA ALA A 86 0.53 -4.53 1.75
C ALA A 86 -0.01 -3.36 2.61
N VAL A 87 -1.20 -2.85 2.30
CA VAL A 87 -1.87 -1.79 3.08
C VAL A 87 -2.14 -2.26 4.51
N GLN A 88 -2.61 -3.51 4.68
CA GLN A 88 -2.88 -4.09 5.99
C GLN A 88 -1.61 -4.29 6.83
N ALA A 89 -0.52 -4.73 6.21
CA ALA A 89 0.77 -4.86 6.88
C ALA A 89 1.32 -3.50 7.36
N LEU A 90 1.28 -2.46 6.51
CA LEU A 90 1.70 -1.11 6.92
C LEU A 90 0.80 -0.52 8.01
N ARG A 91 -0.51 -0.79 7.93
CA ARG A 91 -1.49 -0.40 8.95
C ARG A 91 -1.11 -0.99 10.31
N GLU A 92 -0.76 -2.27 10.34
CA GLU A 92 -0.39 -2.98 11.56
C GLU A 92 0.90 -2.41 12.17
N ILE A 93 1.91 -2.12 11.35
CA ILE A 93 3.13 -1.42 11.79
C ILE A 93 2.77 -0.05 12.41
N CYS A 94 1.89 0.73 11.77
CA CYS A 94 1.44 2.02 12.30
C CYS A 94 0.68 1.87 13.63
N ARG A 95 -0.20 0.87 13.75
CA ARG A 95 -0.91 0.57 15.00
C ARG A 95 0.06 0.30 16.14
N ARG A 96 1.06 -0.56 15.91
CA ARG A 96 2.08 -0.92 16.91
C ARG A 96 2.93 0.27 17.33
N PHE A 97 3.32 1.13 16.38
CA PHE A 97 4.02 2.39 16.71
C PHE A 97 3.16 3.37 17.48
N TYR A 98 1.87 3.49 17.13
CA TYR A 98 0.93 4.32 17.88
C TYR A 98 0.77 3.81 19.32
N GLU A 99 0.59 2.51 19.53
CA GLU A 99 0.51 1.94 20.88
C GLU A 99 1.78 2.14 21.69
N LYS A 100 2.95 2.07 21.05
CA LYS A 100 4.25 2.37 21.67
C LYS A 100 4.34 3.85 22.07
N SER A 101 3.84 4.77 21.24
CA SER A 101 3.87 6.21 21.54
C SER A 101 2.95 6.61 22.69
N GLN A 102 1.92 5.82 22.98
CA GLN A 102 1.02 5.99 24.13
C GLN A 102 1.63 5.50 25.47
N GLY A 103 2.94 5.21 25.53
CA GLY A 103 3.66 4.92 26.78
C GLY A 103 3.98 3.44 27.01
N ASN A 104 3.61 2.53 26.11
CA ASN A 104 3.98 1.11 26.18
C ASN A 104 5.31 0.84 25.45
N LEU A 105 6.43 1.29 26.03
CA LEU A 105 7.76 1.24 25.41
C LEU A 105 8.23 -0.17 25.03
N GLY A 106 7.75 -1.21 25.72
CA GLY A 106 8.07 -2.62 25.45
C GLY A 106 7.19 -3.32 24.40
N LYS A 107 6.12 -2.69 23.91
CA LYS A 107 5.12 -3.36 23.05
C LYS A 107 5.54 -3.61 21.61
N TYR A 108 6.63 -3.00 21.16
CA TYR A 108 7.14 -3.20 19.80
C TYR A 108 8.67 -3.16 19.79
N PRO A 109 9.31 -4.28 20.15
CA PRO A 109 10.75 -4.46 20.09
C PRO A 109 11.29 -4.30 18.66
N MET A 110 12.55 -3.90 18.54
CA MET A 110 13.18 -3.70 17.22
C MET A 110 13.21 -4.98 16.38
N ALA A 111 13.35 -6.15 17.01
CA ALA A 111 13.32 -7.43 16.32
C ALA A 111 11.97 -7.72 15.65
N GLU A 112 10.86 -7.45 16.35
CA GLU A 112 9.51 -7.55 15.78
C GLU A 112 9.30 -6.53 14.67
N TYR A 113 9.75 -5.29 14.85
CA TYR A 113 9.69 -4.27 13.81
C TYR A 113 10.42 -4.70 12.53
N ASN A 114 11.62 -5.26 12.64
CA ASN A 114 12.38 -5.73 11.49
C ASN A 114 11.69 -6.93 10.80
N ALA A 115 11.04 -7.81 11.55
CA ALA A 115 10.29 -8.93 11.00
C ALA A 115 9.01 -8.47 10.26
N ASP A 116 8.27 -7.54 10.86
CA ASP A 116 7.09 -6.93 10.27
C ASP A 116 7.47 -6.14 9.00
N LEU A 117 8.57 -5.38 9.04
CA LEU A 117 9.09 -4.64 7.90
C LEU A 117 9.51 -5.57 6.76
N LYS A 118 10.22 -6.67 7.05
CA LYS A 118 10.59 -7.67 6.03
C LYS A 118 9.37 -8.31 5.38
N THR A 119 8.34 -8.60 6.17
CA THR A 119 7.06 -9.12 5.67
C THR A 119 6.40 -8.09 4.74
N TYR A 120 6.33 -6.84 5.19
CA TYR A 120 5.79 -5.72 4.42
C TYR A 120 6.54 -5.53 3.08
N GLU A 121 7.87 -5.52 3.09
CA GLU A 121 8.70 -5.38 1.88
C GLU A 121 8.42 -6.51 0.88
N GLY A 122 8.28 -7.75 1.36
CA GLY A 122 7.89 -8.89 0.52
C GLY A 122 6.52 -8.70 -0.15
N LEU A 123 5.54 -8.16 0.59
CA LEU A 123 4.21 -7.87 0.05
C LEU A 123 4.23 -6.72 -0.98
N VAL A 124 5.03 -5.68 -0.75
CA VAL A 124 5.23 -4.59 -1.72
C VAL A 124 5.85 -5.11 -3.01
N ASN A 125 6.88 -5.95 -2.92
CA ASN A 125 7.52 -6.56 -4.09
C ASN A 125 6.52 -7.40 -4.90
N ARG A 126 5.75 -8.26 -4.23
CA ARG A 126 4.68 -9.04 -4.88
C ARG A 126 3.64 -8.14 -5.56
N CYS A 127 3.23 -7.06 -4.89
CA CYS A 127 2.30 -6.09 -5.44
C CYS A 127 2.87 -5.43 -6.70
N GLN A 128 4.16 -5.08 -6.70
CA GLN A 128 4.86 -4.50 -7.85
C GLN A 128 4.94 -5.49 -9.02
N GLU A 129 5.28 -6.75 -8.77
CA GLU A 129 5.33 -7.81 -9.79
C GLU A 129 3.97 -8.00 -10.47
N LEU A 130 2.90 -8.07 -9.69
CA LEU A 130 1.53 -8.19 -10.20
C LEU A 130 1.10 -6.95 -10.98
N GLY A 131 1.47 -5.75 -10.52
CA GLY A 131 1.22 -4.50 -11.24
C GLY A 131 1.94 -4.45 -12.60
N ILE A 132 3.19 -4.91 -12.66
CA ILE A 132 3.95 -5.03 -13.92
C ILE A 132 3.27 -6.04 -14.85
N ALA A 133 2.83 -7.18 -14.34
CA ALA A 133 2.14 -8.19 -15.12
C ALA A 133 0.79 -7.67 -15.68
N LEU A 134 0.03 -6.94 -14.85
CA LEU A 134 -1.23 -6.30 -15.26
C LEU A 134 -0.99 -5.27 -16.38
N ASN A 135 0.01 -4.40 -16.22
CA ASN A 135 0.36 -3.41 -17.24
C ASN A 135 0.74 -4.05 -18.59
N ARG A 136 1.44 -5.20 -18.58
CA ARG A 136 1.77 -5.93 -19.81
C ARG A 136 0.51 -6.45 -20.50
N LYS A 137 -0.38 -7.11 -19.77
CA LYS A 137 -1.64 -7.63 -20.34
C LYS A 137 -2.50 -6.53 -20.94
N MET A 138 -2.62 -5.39 -20.25
CA MET A 138 -3.39 -4.26 -20.77
C MET A 138 -2.80 -3.69 -22.06
N ARG A 139 -1.48 -3.73 -22.23
CA ARG A 139 -0.81 -3.32 -23.47
C ARG A 139 -1.09 -4.32 -24.58
N ASP A 140 -1.01 -5.61 -24.28
CA ASP A 140 -1.22 -6.69 -25.25
C ASP A 140 -2.68 -6.73 -25.74
N ASP A 141 -3.65 -6.53 -24.84
CA ASP A 141 -5.10 -6.44 -25.16
C ASP A 141 -5.44 -5.17 -25.97
N SER A 142 -4.61 -4.12 -25.86
CA SER A 142 -4.73 -2.90 -26.68
C SER A 142 -4.07 -3.03 -28.07
N GLY A 143 -3.43 -4.17 -28.35
CA GLY A 143 -2.77 -4.50 -29.60
C GLY A 143 -3.75 -4.81 -30.72
N THR A 144 -4.05 -3.79 -31.52
CA THR A 144 -4.49 -3.97 -32.91
C THR A 144 -3.36 -4.66 -33.68
N PRO A 145 -3.60 -5.68 -34.52
CA PRO A 145 -2.55 -6.25 -35.37
C PRO A 145 -2.10 -5.17 -36.36
N GLU A 146 -0.86 -4.70 -36.24
CA GLU A 146 -0.23 -3.92 -37.30
C GLU A 146 -0.16 -4.80 -38.55
N SER A 147 -0.97 -4.44 -39.55
CA SER A 147 -0.94 -5.01 -40.92
C SER A 147 0.06 -4.26 -41.77
#